data_AF-U1QWG6-F1
#
_entry.id   AF-U1QWG6-F1
#
_cell.length_a   1.000
_cell.length_b   1.000
_cell.length_c   1.000
_cell.angle_alpha   90.00
_cell.angle_beta   90.00
_cell.angle_gamma   90.00
#
_symmetry.space_group_name_H-M   'P 1'
#
loop_
_entity.id
_entity.type
_entity.pdbx_description
1 polymer ?
#
loop_
_entity_poly.entity_id
_entity_poly.type
_entity_poly.pdbx_seq_one_letter_code
_entity_poly.pdbx_strand_id
1 'polypeptide(L)'
;MIDPIVVGLVTAGAVFLLAGAVLSVYGIALLGAVVGGASGFLLGPELGFAAFPELAGPILVGAAGGVALSYLLLSLAIGLLGFVVGTYMGAVGSQQLLQEPDLVVVAILALVTGAVAAFLGTVFKRTVMVFITSFIGATLASRSVTASDVDEAKLSEPDPILFDPVEEPLFIGLFVLGVLTQLGLFKFGYVTKLVSYLPGASVLQDREESKDEG
;
A
#
# COMPACT_ATOMS: atom_id res chain seq x y z
N MET A 1 8.45 -28.14 -17.77
CA MET A 1 9.19 -26.88 -17.93
C MET A 1 8.46 -25.85 -17.08
N ILE A 2 9.14 -25.16 -16.16
CA ILE A 2 8.49 -24.19 -15.29
C ILE A 2 8.33 -22.90 -16.09
N ASP A 3 7.10 -22.42 -16.24
CA ASP A 3 6.80 -21.19 -16.96
C ASP A 3 7.40 -19.99 -16.19
N PRO A 4 8.26 -19.17 -16.80
CA PRO A 4 8.86 -17.99 -16.16
C PRO A 4 7.80 -17.00 -15.66
N ILE A 5 6.62 -16.94 -16.28
CA ILE A 5 5.51 -16.09 -15.85
C ILE A 5 5.01 -16.53 -14.48
N VAL A 6 4.86 -17.83 -14.28
CA VAL A 6 4.40 -18.44 -13.02
C VAL A 6 5.43 -18.22 -11.90
N VAL A 7 6.72 -18.30 -12.21
CA VAL A 7 7.79 -18.00 -11.24
C VAL A 7 7.75 -16.51 -10.86
N GLY A 8 7.57 -15.62 -11.84
CA GLY A 8 7.45 -14.18 -11.60
C GLY A 8 6.26 -13.85 -10.68
N LEU A 9 5.09 -14.43 -10.95
CA LEU A 9 3.86 -14.23 -10.17
C LEU A 9 4.00 -14.69 -8.72
N VAL A 10 4.55 -15.89 -8.49
CA VAL A 10 4.77 -16.44 -7.15
C VAL A 10 5.83 -15.62 -6.40
N THR A 11 6.89 -15.19 -7.09
CA THR A 11 7.96 -14.38 -6.48
C THR A 11 7.45 -12.99 -6.10
N ALA A 12 6.69 -12.34 -6.99
CA ALA A 12 6.03 -11.07 -6.70
C ALA A 12 5.04 -11.22 -5.54
N GLY A 13 4.24 -12.29 -5.53
CA GLY A 13 3.35 -12.65 -4.44
C GLY A 13 4.08 -12.77 -3.09
N ALA A 14 5.21 -13.47 -3.05
CA ALA A 14 6.03 -13.59 -1.85
C ALA A 14 6.59 -12.24 -1.36
N VAL A 15 7.03 -11.37 -2.29
CA VAL A 15 7.50 -10.01 -1.94
C VAL A 15 6.36 -9.16 -1.36
N PHE A 16 5.17 -9.20 -1.98
CA PHE A 16 4.00 -8.49 -1.47
C PHE A 16 3.54 -9.05 -0.12
N LEU A 17 3.56 -10.37 0.06
CA LEU A 17 3.20 -11.06 1.30
C LEU A 17 4.11 -10.62 2.46
N LEU A 18 5.41 -10.59 2.24
CA LEU A 18 6.40 -10.38 3.31
C LEU A 18 6.74 -8.90 3.55
N ALA A 19 6.72 -8.08 2.50
CA ALA A 19 7.23 -6.70 2.55
C ALA A 19 6.30 -5.66 1.88
N GLY A 20 5.16 -6.05 1.31
CA GLY A 20 4.33 -5.18 0.48
C GLY A 20 3.90 -3.88 1.15
N ALA A 21 3.47 -3.95 2.42
CA ALA A 21 3.06 -2.76 3.15
C ALA A 21 4.23 -1.80 3.46
N VAL A 22 5.43 -2.31 3.72
CA VAL A 22 6.62 -1.49 3.95
C VAL A 22 7.10 -0.89 2.62
N LEU A 23 7.17 -1.70 1.56
CA LEU A 23 7.60 -1.26 0.24
C LEU A 23 6.68 -0.19 -0.34
N SER A 24 5.37 -0.29 -0.10
CA SER A 24 4.40 0.70 -0.55
C SER A 24 4.60 2.05 0.14
N VAL A 25 4.74 2.10 1.47
CA VAL A 25 4.92 3.38 2.18
C VAL A 25 6.27 4.03 1.87
N TYR A 26 7.37 3.27 2.01
CA TYR A 26 8.71 3.84 1.85
C TYR A 26 9.10 4.00 0.39
N GLY A 27 8.65 3.10 -0.49
CA GLY A 27 8.92 3.18 -1.92
C GLY A 27 8.20 4.37 -2.57
N ILE A 28 6.92 4.59 -2.25
CA ILE A 28 6.17 5.74 -2.74
C ILE A 28 6.72 7.05 -2.17
N ALA A 29 7.10 7.08 -0.88
CA ALA A 29 7.74 8.25 -0.28
C ALA A 29 9.10 8.57 -0.94
N LEU A 30 9.92 7.56 -1.21
CA LEU A 30 11.21 7.74 -1.88
C LEU A 30 11.04 8.23 -3.32
N LEU A 31 10.10 7.65 -4.07
CA LEU A 31 9.71 8.14 -5.39
C LEU A 31 9.24 9.60 -5.34
N GLY A 32 8.40 9.94 -4.37
CA GLY A 32 7.96 11.29 -4.10
C GLY A 32 9.12 12.24 -3.81
N ALA A 33 10.09 11.82 -3.01
CA ALA A 33 11.29 12.61 -2.70
C ALA A 33 12.16 12.84 -3.94
N VAL A 34 12.36 11.81 -4.76
CA VAL A 34 13.16 11.90 -6.00
C VAL A 34 12.49 12.82 -7.01
N VAL A 35 11.20 12.60 -7.29
CA VAL A 35 10.44 13.42 -8.25
C VAL A 35 10.30 14.86 -7.75
N GLY A 36 10.00 15.04 -6.46
CA GLY A 36 9.91 16.35 -5.84
C GLY A 36 11.25 17.09 -5.82
N GLY A 37 12.33 16.41 -5.49
CA GLY A 37 13.69 16.97 -5.50
C GLY A 37 14.16 17.34 -6.90
N ALA A 38 13.86 16.50 -7.89
CA ALA A 38 14.11 16.80 -9.31
C ALA A 38 13.32 18.04 -9.76
N SER A 39 12.06 18.17 -9.33
CA SER A 39 11.24 19.35 -9.61
C SER A 39 11.83 20.61 -8.94
N GLY A 40 12.31 20.50 -7.71
CA GLY A 40 13.01 21.58 -6.99
C GLY A 40 14.32 22.00 -7.67
N PHE A 41 15.07 21.05 -8.25
CA PHE A 41 16.26 21.35 -9.06
C PHE A 41 15.93 22.10 -10.34
N LEU A 42 14.87 21.70 -11.05
CA LEU A 42 14.45 22.34 -12.30
C LEU A 42 13.92 23.76 -12.09
N LEU A 43 13.22 24.00 -10.97
CA LEU A 43 12.63 25.30 -10.65
C LEU A 43 13.60 26.24 -9.89
N GLY A 44 14.68 25.71 -9.30
CA GLY A 44 15.66 26.49 -8.55
C GLY A 44 16.28 27.65 -9.35
N PRO A 45 16.78 27.43 -10.58
CA PRO A 45 17.34 28.49 -11.41
C PRO A 45 16.34 29.58 -11.78
N GLU A 46 15.08 29.22 -12.02
CA GLU A 46 13.97 30.15 -12.33
C GLU A 46 13.63 31.05 -11.13
N LEU A 47 13.94 30.61 -9.91
CA LEU A 47 13.76 31.36 -8.67
C LEU A 47 15.00 32.19 -8.28
N GLY A 48 16.02 32.23 -9.13
CA GLY A 48 17.23 33.05 -8.94
C GLY A 48 18.37 32.36 -8.21
N PHE A 49 18.30 31.06 -7.95
CA PHE A 49 19.39 30.28 -7.34
C PHE A 49 20.33 29.77 -8.43
N ALA A 50 21.51 30.38 -8.56
CA ALA A 50 22.43 30.13 -9.67
C ALA A 50 23.66 29.28 -9.29
N ALA A 51 24.03 29.24 -8.01
CA ALA A 51 25.17 28.46 -7.53
C ALA A 51 24.75 27.09 -6.97
N PHE A 52 25.59 26.08 -7.17
CA PHE A 52 25.36 24.71 -6.66
C PHE A 52 25.03 24.61 -5.15
N PRO A 53 25.63 25.42 -4.25
CA PRO A 53 25.26 25.42 -2.83
C PRO A 53 23.86 26.00 -2.57
N GLU A 54 23.41 26.95 -3.40
CA GLU A 54 22.12 27.62 -3.27
C GLU A 54 20.97 26.76 -3.80
N LEU A 55 21.25 25.91 -4.78
CA LEU A 55 20.31 24.90 -5.32
C LEU A 55 19.93 23.81 -4.30
N ALA A 56 20.72 23.62 -3.24
CA ALA A 56 20.39 22.65 -2.19
C ALA A 56 19.06 22.98 -1.49
N GLY A 57 18.74 24.25 -1.30
CA GLY A 57 17.50 24.69 -0.66
C GLY A 57 16.24 24.26 -1.45
N PRO A 58 16.09 24.69 -2.71
CA PRO A 58 14.98 24.29 -3.57
C PRO A 58 14.83 22.78 -3.74
N ILE A 59 15.93 22.04 -3.84
CA ILE A 59 15.91 20.56 -3.95
C ILE A 59 15.32 19.94 -2.68
N LEU A 60 15.76 20.37 -1.49
CA LEU A 60 15.26 19.83 -0.22
C LEU A 60 13.78 20.18 0.00
N VAL A 61 13.38 21.41 -0.34
CA VAL A 61 11.97 21.82 -0.28
C VAL A 61 11.13 21.02 -1.26
N GLY A 62 11.60 20.84 -2.49
CA GLY A 62 10.95 20.02 -3.50
C GLY A 62 10.81 18.56 -3.06
N ALA A 63 11.86 17.95 -2.52
CA ALA A 63 11.83 16.59 -2.01
C ALA A 63 10.85 16.43 -0.84
N ALA A 64 10.87 17.34 0.13
CA ALA A 64 9.93 17.34 1.26
C ALA A 64 8.48 17.51 0.78
N GLY A 65 8.24 18.44 -0.15
CA GLY A 65 6.94 18.65 -0.77
C GLY A 65 6.45 17.43 -1.56
N GLY A 66 7.34 16.76 -2.30
CA GLY A 66 7.03 15.55 -3.04
C GLY A 66 6.68 14.36 -2.15
N VAL A 67 7.37 14.20 -1.02
CA VAL A 67 7.00 13.22 0.02
C VAL A 67 5.61 13.54 0.57
N ALA A 68 5.37 14.79 0.97
CA ALA A 68 4.08 15.21 1.52
C ALA A 68 2.91 14.97 0.54
N LEU A 69 3.09 15.36 -0.73
CA LEU A 69 2.11 15.14 -1.79
C LEU A 69 1.84 13.64 -2.01
N SER A 70 2.89 12.82 -2.00
CA SER A 70 2.75 11.37 -2.17
C SER A 70 1.92 10.75 -1.04
N TYR A 71 2.11 11.20 0.20
CA TYR A 71 1.27 10.77 1.34
C TYR A 71 -0.20 11.20 1.19
N LEU A 72 -0.46 12.39 0.65
CA LEU A 72 -1.81 12.87 0.38
C LEU A 72 -2.49 12.05 -0.74
N LEU A 73 -1.79 11.79 -1.83
CA LEU A 73 -2.29 10.98 -2.94
C LEU A 73 -2.56 9.54 -2.49
N LEU A 74 -1.65 8.97 -1.69
CA LEU A 74 -1.86 7.64 -1.10
C LEU A 74 -3.07 7.62 -0.17
N SER A 75 -3.30 8.69 0.59
CA SER A 75 -4.52 8.85 1.38
C SER A 75 -5.78 8.80 0.55
N LEU A 76 -5.78 9.58 -0.53
CA LEU A 76 -6.92 9.71 -1.41
C LEU A 76 -7.22 8.39 -2.12
N ALA A 77 -6.18 7.71 -2.61
CA ALA A 77 -6.31 6.40 -3.25
C ALA A 77 -6.92 5.35 -2.32
N ILE A 78 -6.42 5.26 -1.07
CA ILE A 78 -6.96 4.30 -0.09
C ILE A 78 -8.41 4.65 0.27
N GLY A 79 -8.73 5.93 0.45
CA GLY A 79 -10.10 6.37 0.70
C GLY A 79 -11.05 6.04 -0.45
N LEU A 80 -10.62 6.26 -1.69
CA LEU A 80 -11.42 5.96 -2.88
C LEU A 80 -11.66 4.46 -3.04
N LEU A 81 -10.64 3.63 -2.84
CA LEU A 81 -10.79 2.17 -2.86
C LEU A 81 -11.72 1.69 -1.73
N GLY A 82 -11.55 2.23 -0.53
CA GLY A 82 -12.44 1.95 0.60
C GLY A 82 -13.89 2.34 0.31
N PHE A 83 -14.10 3.48 -0.35
CA PHE A 83 -15.42 3.94 -0.79
C PHE A 83 -16.06 2.94 -1.76
N VAL A 84 -15.35 2.59 -2.84
CA VAL A 84 -15.86 1.67 -3.87
C VAL A 84 -16.22 0.32 -3.27
N VAL A 85 -15.32 -0.27 -2.48
CA VAL A 85 -15.56 -1.58 -1.84
C VAL A 85 -16.69 -1.49 -0.82
N GLY A 86 -16.71 -0.45 0.02
CA GLY A 86 -17.76 -0.26 1.01
C GLY A 86 -19.14 -0.03 0.39
N THR A 87 -19.21 0.70 -0.72
CA THR A 87 -20.47 0.91 -1.46
C THR A 87 -20.98 -0.38 -2.06
N TYR A 88 -20.11 -1.19 -2.64
CA TYR A 88 -20.49 -2.51 -3.13
C TYR A 88 -21.01 -3.40 -1.99
N MET A 89 -20.27 -3.48 -0.88
CA MET A 89 -20.66 -4.28 0.29
C MET A 89 -21.97 -3.80 0.91
N GLY A 90 -22.21 -2.49 0.92
CA GLY A 90 -23.47 -1.91 1.38
C GLY A 90 -24.66 -2.26 0.51
N ALA A 91 -24.47 -2.22 -0.82
CA ALA A 91 -25.50 -2.61 -1.76
C ALA A 91 -25.88 -4.09 -1.60
N VAL A 92 -24.88 -4.99 -1.61
CA VAL A 92 -25.09 -6.44 -1.43
C VAL A 92 -25.66 -6.75 -0.03
N GLY A 93 -25.08 -6.17 1.01
CA GLY A 93 -25.51 -6.39 2.40
C GLY A 93 -26.94 -5.93 2.66
N SER A 94 -27.36 -4.82 2.03
CA SER A 94 -28.74 -4.33 2.16
C SER A 94 -29.77 -5.28 1.54
N GLN A 95 -29.44 -5.93 0.42
CA GLN A 95 -30.31 -6.90 -0.24
C GLN A 95 -30.47 -8.19 0.55
N GLN A 96 -29.44 -8.60 1.31
CA GLN A 96 -29.50 -9.79 2.16
C GLN A 96 -30.22 -9.52 3.49
N LEU A 97 -30.08 -8.31 4.02
CA LEU A 97 -30.60 -7.97 5.35
C LEU A 97 -32.06 -7.49 5.33
N LEU A 98 -32.45 -6.78 4.26
CA LEU A 98 -33.81 -6.31 4.06
C LEU A 98 -34.46 -7.20 3.01
N GLN A 99 -35.57 -7.86 3.34
CA GLN A 99 -36.37 -8.59 2.35
C GLN A 99 -37.13 -7.55 1.52
N GLU A 100 -36.75 -7.40 0.23
CA GLU A 100 -37.29 -6.42 -0.74
C GLU A 100 -37.06 -4.93 -0.38
N PRO A 101 -35.80 -4.46 -0.34
CA PRO A 101 -35.51 -3.05 -0.08
C PRO A 101 -35.80 -2.19 -1.31
N ASP A 102 -36.41 -1.02 -1.07
CA ASP A 102 -36.55 0.02 -2.10
C ASP A 102 -35.17 0.51 -2.59
N LEU A 103 -35.07 0.85 -3.87
CA LEU A 103 -33.82 1.26 -4.53
C LEU A 103 -33.16 2.44 -3.82
N VAL A 104 -33.97 3.38 -3.31
CA VAL A 104 -33.50 4.55 -2.57
C VAL A 104 -32.83 4.14 -1.26
N VAL A 105 -33.37 3.13 -0.57
CA VAL A 105 -32.82 2.62 0.70
C VAL A 105 -31.50 1.90 0.44
N VAL A 106 -31.43 1.07 -0.61
CA VAL A 106 -30.18 0.40 -1.03
C VAL A 106 -29.10 1.42 -1.37
N ALA A 107 -29.43 2.46 -2.16
CA ALA A 107 -28.48 3.49 -2.55
C ALA A 107 -27.95 4.30 -1.36
N ILE A 108 -28.83 4.68 -0.42
CA ILE A 108 -28.43 5.40 0.80
C ILE A 108 -27.51 4.51 1.65
N LEU A 109 -27.91 3.27 1.91
CA LEU A 109 -27.10 2.34 2.72
C LEU A 109 -25.74 2.11 2.08
N ALA A 110 -25.68 1.88 0.77
CA ALA A 110 -24.45 1.72 0.01
C ALA A 110 -23.54 2.95 0.09
N LEU A 111 -24.08 4.16 -0.06
CA LEU A 111 -23.29 5.39 0.09
C LEU A 111 -22.76 5.56 1.51
N VAL A 112 -23.58 5.28 2.53
CA VAL A 112 -23.18 5.38 3.94
C VAL A 112 -22.08 4.37 4.27
N THR A 113 -22.23 3.11 3.86
CA THR A 113 -21.19 2.09 4.09
C THR A 113 -19.92 2.38 3.30
N GLY A 114 -20.03 2.88 2.08
CA GLY A 114 -18.89 3.39 1.31
C GLY A 114 -18.15 4.50 2.04
N ALA A 115 -18.86 5.52 2.52
CA ALA A 115 -18.26 6.63 3.26
C ALA A 115 -17.59 6.17 4.56
N VAL A 116 -18.23 5.26 5.29
CA VAL A 116 -17.68 4.64 6.51
C VAL A 116 -16.42 3.83 6.17
N ALA A 117 -16.45 3.01 5.13
CA ALA A 117 -15.29 2.22 4.70
C ALA A 117 -14.14 3.10 4.19
N ALA A 118 -14.43 4.19 3.48
CA ALA A 118 -13.43 5.19 3.07
C ALA A 118 -12.78 5.88 4.28
N PHE A 119 -13.59 6.24 5.27
CA PHE A 119 -13.12 6.82 6.52
C PHE A 119 -12.26 5.84 7.30
N LEU A 120 -12.72 4.59 7.50
CA LEU A 120 -11.92 3.57 8.14
C LEU A 120 -10.63 3.28 7.35
N GLY A 121 -10.71 3.22 6.02
CA GLY A 121 -9.55 3.05 5.14
C GLY A 121 -8.49 4.13 5.34
N THR A 122 -8.92 5.39 5.45
CA THR A 122 -8.03 6.54 5.66
C THR A 122 -7.51 6.66 7.09
N VAL A 123 -8.27 6.21 8.10
CA VAL A 123 -7.84 6.20 9.51
C VAL A 123 -6.88 5.03 9.79
N PHE A 124 -7.18 3.85 9.28
CA PHE A 124 -6.44 2.62 9.54
C PHE A 124 -5.47 2.24 8.42
N LYS A 125 -4.98 3.21 7.62
CA LYS A 125 -4.14 2.95 6.42
C LYS A 125 -3.05 1.91 6.64
N ARG A 126 -2.34 1.98 7.76
CA ARG A 126 -1.25 1.05 8.07
C ARG A 126 -1.75 -0.39 8.22
N THR A 127 -2.87 -0.58 8.93
CA THR A 127 -3.50 -1.89 9.12
C THR A 127 -4.12 -2.38 7.82
N VAL A 128 -4.88 -1.54 7.14
CA VAL A 128 -5.57 -1.86 5.87
C VAL A 128 -4.56 -2.28 4.79
N MET A 129 -3.44 -1.56 4.68
CA MET A 129 -2.38 -1.91 3.73
C MET A 129 -1.71 -3.25 4.06
N VAL A 130 -1.53 -3.55 5.36
CA VAL A 130 -1.02 -4.87 5.78
C VAL A 130 -1.98 -5.98 5.36
N PHE A 131 -3.27 -5.78 5.63
CA PHE A 131 -4.31 -6.74 5.23
C PHE A 131 -4.39 -6.92 3.72
N ILE A 132 -4.42 -5.84 2.94
CA ILE A 132 -4.52 -5.90 1.47
C ILE A 132 -3.28 -6.56 0.86
N THR A 133 -2.08 -6.16 1.26
CA THR A 133 -0.84 -6.71 0.68
C THR A 133 -0.58 -8.14 1.11
N SER A 134 -0.97 -8.51 2.33
CA SER A 134 -0.96 -9.92 2.78
C SER A 134 -1.99 -10.75 2.05
N PHE A 135 -3.19 -10.22 1.80
CA PHE A 135 -4.22 -10.87 1.00
C PHE A 135 -3.73 -11.12 -0.42
N ILE A 136 -3.38 -10.06 -1.16
CA ILE A 136 -2.87 -10.15 -2.53
C ILE A 136 -1.63 -11.06 -2.60
N GLY A 137 -0.70 -10.91 -1.67
CA GLY A 137 0.49 -11.75 -1.59
C GLY A 137 0.15 -13.23 -1.38
N ALA A 138 -0.84 -13.52 -0.53
CA ALA A 138 -1.31 -14.87 -0.28
C ALA A 138 -1.99 -15.45 -1.53
N THR A 139 -2.84 -14.67 -2.20
CA THR A 139 -3.55 -15.08 -3.44
C THR A 139 -2.56 -15.44 -4.55
N LEU A 140 -1.55 -14.60 -4.77
CA LEU A 140 -0.54 -14.80 -5.82
C LEU A 140 0.43 -15.93 -5.45
N ALA A 141 0.76 -16.10 -4.17
CA ALA A 141 1.65 -17.16 -3.68
C ALA A 141 0.97 -18.53 -3.61
N SER A 142 -0.33 -18.59 -3.27
CA SER A 142 -1.14 -19.82 -3.28
C SER A 142 -1.58 -20.21 -4.69
N ARG A 143 -1.51 -19.29 -5.66
CA ARG A 143 -2.10 -19.43 -7.00
C ARG A 143 -3.61 -19.68 -6.97
N SER A 144 -4.31 -19.12 -5.98
CA SER A 144 -5.77 -19.24 -5.88
C SER A 144 -6.54 -18.39 -6.89
N VAL A 145 -5.82 -17.59 -7.68
CA VAL A 145 -6.33 -16.98 -8.92
C VAL A 145 -5.42 -17.44 -10.04
N THR A 146 -5.95 -18.29 -10.92
CA THR A 146 -5.23 -18.79 -12.09
C THR A 146 -5.55 -17.90 -13.29
N ALA A 147 -4.63 -17.77 -14.26
CA ALA A 147 -4.90 -17.01 -15.49
C ALA A 147 -6.17 -17.47 -16.23
N SER A 148 -6.56 -18.74 -16.03
CA SER A 148 -7.81 -19.34 -16.50
C SER A 148 -9.07 -18.65 -15.96
N ASP A 149 -9.06 -18.18 -14.71
CA ASP A 149 -10.23 -17.52 -14.07
C ASP A 149 -10.46 -16.11 -14.64
N VAL A 150 -9.39 -15.49 -15.15
CA VAL A 150 -9.43 -14.17 -15.79
C VAL A 150 -9.96 -14.27 -17.23
N ASP A 151 -9.65 -15.36 -17.94
CA ASP A 151 -10.19 -15.65 -19.28
C ASP A 151 -11.67 -16.12 -19.22
N GLU A 152 -12.08 -16.74 -18.11
CA GLU A 152 -13.44 -17.27 -17.91
C GLU A 152 -14.40 -16.23 -17.29
N ALA A 153 -13.88 -15.13 -16.72
CA ALA A 153 -14.63 -13.94 -16.32
C ALA A 153 -15.17 -13.17 -17.54
N LYS A 154 -16.07 -13.80 -18.30
CA LYS A 154 -16.89 -13.13 -19.31
C LYS A 154 -17.77 -12.10 -18.61
N LEU A 155 -17.69 -10.86 -19.10
CA LEU A 155 -18.40 -9.64 -18.68
C LEU A 155 -19.94 -9.73 -18.56
N SER A 156 -20.55 -10.90 -18.70
CA SER A 156 -22.01 -11.06 -18.86
C SER A 156 -22.71 -11.64 -17.64
N GLU A 157 -22.03 -12.39 -16.76
CA GLU A 157 -22.61 -12.93 -15.52
C GLU A 157 -21.56 -12.85 -14.41
N PRO A 158 -21.61 -11.82 -13.53
CA PRO A 158 -20.69 -11.73 -12.40
C PRO A 158 -21.15 -12.72 -11.33
N ASP A 159 -20.77 -13.99 -11.47
CA ASP A 159 -20.79 -14.87 -10.31
C ASP A 159 -19.75 -14.32 -9.32
N PRO A 160 -20.16 -13.98 -8.09
CA PRO A 160 -19.22 -13.49 -7.10
C PRO A 160 -18.17 -14.58 -6.89
N ILE A 161 -16.89 -14.23 -7.07
CA ILE A 161 -15.76 -15.07 -6.68
C ILE A 161 -15.79 -15.15 -5.14
N LEU A 162 -16.68 -16.01 -4.65
CA LEU A 162 -16.79 -16.37 -3.26
C LEU A 162 -15.62 -17.31 -2.99
N PHE A 163 -14.51 -16.74 -2.55
CA PHE A 163 -13.41 -17.52 -1.98
C PHE A 163 -13.99 -18.30 -0.80
N ASP A 164 -14.17 -19.61 -0.95
CA ASP A 164 -14.57 -20.47 0.16
C ASP A 164 -13.34 -20.66 1.07
N PRO A 165 -13.31 -20.04 2.26
CA PRO A 165 -12.14 -20.09 3.13
C PRO A 165 -11.83 -21.53 3.60
N VAL A 166 -12.77 -22.45 3.46
CA VAL A 166 -12.64 -23.84 3.91
C VAL A 166 -11.87 -24.71 2.92
N GLU A 167 -11.85 -24.36 1.63
CA GLU A 167 -11.26 -25.21 0.57
C GLU A 167 -9.76 -24.99 0.37
N GLU A 168 -9.20 -23.85 0.79
CA GLU A 168 -7.78 -23.51 0.58
C GLU A 168 -7.02 -23.18 1.88
N PRO A 169 -6.64 -24.19 2.69
CA PRO A 169 -5.91 -23.99 3.95
C PRO A 169 -4.53 -23.33 3.76
N LEU A 170 -3.92 -23.48 2.57
CA LEU A 170 -2.67 -22.80 2.22
C LEU A 170 -2.84 -21.28 2.08
N PHE A 171 -3.96 -20.82 1.50
CA PHE A 171 -4.26 -19.40 1.38
C PHE A 171 -4.41 -18.75 2.76
N ILE A 172 -5.17 -19.37 3.66
CA ILE A 172 -5.34 -18.88 5.04
C ILE A 172 -4.01 -18.87 5.78
N GLY A 173 -3.22 -19.96 5.67
CA GLY A 173 -1.91 -20.05 6.29
C GLY A 173 -0.96 -18.94 5.84
N LEU A 174 -0.88 -18.69 4.53
CA LEU A 174 -0.07 -17.62 3.95
C LEU A 174 -0.60 -16.23 4.34
N PHE A 175 -1.91 -16.02 4.32
CA PHE A 175 -2.53 -14.75 4.71
C PHE A 175 -2.22 -14.40 6.16
N VAL A 176 -2.43 -15.33 7.10
CA VAL A 176 -2.11 -15.14 8.52
C VAL A 176 -0.60 -14.91 8.70
N LEU A 177 0.24 -15.67 7.99
CA LEU A 177 1.69 -15.48 8.01
C LEU A 177 2.10 -14.09 7.51
N GLY A 178 1.50 -13.61 6.41
CA GLY A 178 1.72 -12.27 5.87
C GLY A 178 1.33 -11.19 6.87
N VAL A 179 0.12 -11.29 7.45
CA VAL A 179 -0.35 -10.34 8.46
C VAL A 179 0.58 -10.31 9.67
N LEU A 180 0.98 -11.48 10.21
CA LEU A 180 1.89 -11.56 11.35
C LEU A 180 3.28 -11.03 11.02
N THR A 181 3.80 -11.33 9.83
CA THR A 181 5.14 -10.90 9.41
C THR A 181 5.18 -9.39 9.23
N GLN A 182 4.19 -8.81 8.56
CA GLN A 182 4.15 -7.37 8.30
C GLN A 182 3.79 -6.56 9.56
N LEU A 183 2.87 -7.05 10.41
CA LEU A 183 2.65 -6.47 11.74
C LEU A 183 3.91 -6.56 12.61
N GLY A 184 4.63 -7.69 12.54
CA GLY A 184 5.90 -7.88 13.21
C GLY A 184 6.97 -6.91 12.72
N LEU A 185 7.11 -6.74 11.40
CA LEU A 185 8.07 -5.82 10.78
C LEU A 185 7.84 -4.37 11.25
N PHE A 186 6.57 -3.98 11.37
CA PHE A 186 6.14 -2.65 11.80
C PHE A 186 6.19 -2.44 13.32
N LYS A 187 5.92 -3.48 14.13
CA LYS A 187 5.88 -3.39 15.60
C LYS A 187 7.25 -3.62 16.24
N PHE A 188 8.10 -4.47 15.66
CA PHE A 188 9.42 -4.83 16.20
C PHE A 188 10.57 -3.99 15.62
N GLY A 189 10.29 -2.98 14.79
CA GLY A 189 11.32 -2.06 14.30
C GLY A 189 12.40 -2.73 13.43
N TYR A 190 12.13 -3.90 12.86
CA TYR A 190 13.07 -4.59 11.96
C TYR A 190 13.43 -3.74 10.74
N VAL A 191 12.50 -2.87 10.28
CA VAL A 191 12.79 -1.88 9.23
C VAL A 191 13.86 -0.89 9.69
N THR A 192 13.76 -0.38 10.93
CA THR A 192 14.78 0.51 11.53
C THR A 192 16.12 -0.20 11.67
N LYS A 193 16.09 -1.49 12.02
CA LYS A 193 17.28 -2.33 12.13
C LYS A 193 17.92 -2.66 10.78
N LEU A 194 17.15 -2.85 9.72
CA LEU A 194 17.67 -3.00 8.35
C LEU A 194 18.25 -1.69 7.83
N VAL A 195 17.59 -0.56 8.11
CA VAL A 195 18.08 0.77 7.76
C VAL A 195 19.38 1.11 8.51
N SER A 196 19.56 0.63 9.75
CA SER A 196 20.83 0.80 10.47
C SER A 196 22.00 -0.01 9.89
N TYR A 197 21.74 -1.00 9.03
CA TYR A 197 22.79 -1.73 8.30
C TYR A 197 23.09 -1.11 6.92
N LEU A 198 22.34 -0.11 6.47
CA LEU A 198 22.66 0.62 5.24
C LEU A 198 23.84 1.58 5.51
N PRO A 199 24.90 1.55 4.67
CA PRO A 199 26.07 2.40 4.87
C PRO A 199 25.66 3.87 4.77
N GLY A 200 25.81 4.60 5.88
CA GLY A 200 25.38 5.99 6.04
C GLY A 200 24.72 6.29 7.38
N ALA A 201 24.15 5.29 8.07
CA ALA A 201 23.58 5.47 9.41
C ALA A 201 24.64 5.71 10.51
N SER A 202 25.88 5.24 10.31
CA SER A 202 26.98 5.42 11.25
C SER A 202 27.54 6.85 11.30
N VAL A 203 27.30 7.66 10.27
CA VAL A 203 27.82 9.05 10.19
C VAL A 203 27.07 9.99 11.15
N LEU A 204 25.89 9.60 11.63
CA LEU A 204 25.13 10.37 12.62
C LEU A 204 25.52 10.04 14.07
N GLN A 205 26.15 8.90 14.32
CA GLN A 205 26.59 8.52 15.67
C GLN A 205 27.97 9.10 16.04
N ASP A 206 28.83 9.31 15.05
CA ASP A 206 30.23 9.71 15.29
C ASP A 206 30.42 11.21 15.59
N ARG A 207 29.33 12.01 15.55
CA ARG A 207 29.39 13.48 15.78
C ARG A 207 29.04 13.89 17.21
N GLU A 208 28.48 13.00 18.02
CA GLU A 208 28.19 13.30 19.43
C GLU A 208 29.37 12.98 20.36
N GLU A 209 30.28 12.07 19.98
CA GLU A 209 31.45 11.71 20.81
C GLU A 209 32.60 12.72 20.73
N SER A 210 32.63 13.61 19.74
CA SER A 210 33.73 14.57 19.56
C SER A 210 33.51 15.93 20.26
N LYS A 211 32.51 16.07 21.14
CA LYS A 211 32.17 17.33 21.80
C LYS A 211 32.47 17.40 23.30
N ASP A 212 32.93 16.30 23.90
CA ASP A 212 33.30 16.26 25.33
C ASP A 212 34.83 16.27 25.57
N GLU A 213 35.65 16.44 24.53
CA GLU A 213 37.08 16.71 24.66
C GLU A 213 37.44 18.04 23.99
N GLY A 214 37.21 19.15 24.70
CA GLY A 214 37.59 20.50 24.29
C GLY A 214 37.28 21.55 25.34
#